data_AF-A0A531KF91-F1
#
_entry.id   AF-A0A531KF91-F1
#
_cell.length_a   1.000
_cell.length_b   1.000
_cell.length_c   1.000
_cell.angle_alpha   90.00
_cell.angle_beta   90.00
_cell.angle_gamma   90.00
#
_symmetry.space_group_name_H-M   'P 1'
#
loop_
_entity.id
_entity.type
_entity.pdbx_description
1 polymer ?
#
loop_
_entity_poly.entity_id
_entity_poly.type
_entity_poly.pdbx_seq_one_letter_code
_entity_poly.pdbx_strand_id
1 'polypeptide(L)'
;EQNWGPSQLEASFRQAVDWAEAHGIPGRRLFMGEFGVILISADGRMGAFDADRLRYLEAVRQQAERLAIPWSVWEFANPHGMSLILPDGPPVADGGLVRALGLASQ
;
A
#
# COMPACT_ATOMS: atom_id res chain seq x y z
N GLU A 1 13.52 19.35 1.69
CA GLU A 1 12.51 18.26 1.69
C GLU A 1 13.22 16.93 1.57
N GLN A 2 12.75 15.93 2.32
CA GLN A 2 13.18 14.55 2.12
C GLN A 2 12.47 14.06 0.85
N ASN A 3 13.21 13.67 -0.18
CA ASN A 3 12.70 13.32 -1.51
C ASN A 3 12.00 11.95 -1.48
N TRP A 4 10.82 11.88 -0.85
CA TRP A 4 9.98 10.67 -0.64
C TRP A 4 9.33 10.15 -1.93
N GLY A 5 10.08 10.15 -3.03
CA GLY A 5 9.68 9.58 -4.31
C GLY A 5 10.05 8.10 -4.46
N PRO A 6 9.93 7.57 -5.68
CA PRO A 6 10.17 6.15 -5.97
C PRO A 6 11.53 5.61 -5.50
N SER A 7 12.60 6.43 -5.57
CA SER A 7 13.93 6.02 -5.12
C SER A 7 14.00 5.73 -3.63
N GLN A 8 13.27 6.48 -2.81
CA GLN A 8 13.25 6.27 -1.36
C GLN A 8 12.42 5.05 -0.98
N LEU A 9 11.30 4.83 -1.69
CA LEU A 9 10.50 3.62 -1.56
C LEU A 9 11.34 2.38 -1.88
N GLU A 10 12.06 2.39 -3.01
CA GLU A 10 12.97 1.30 -3.36
C GLU A 10 14.04 1.07 -2.28
N ALA A 11 14.67 2.13 -1.77
CA ALA A 11 15.69 2.02 -0.74
C ALA A 11 15.15 1.38 0.54
N SER A 12 13.93 1.73 0.97
CA SER A 12 13.28 1.11 2.15
C SER A 12 13.03 -0.38 1.96
N PHE A 13 12.57 -0.79 0.77
CA PHE A 13 12.40 -2.20 0.45
C PHE A 13 13.73 -2.96 0.40
N ARG A 14 14.77 -2.36 -0.20
CA ARG A 14 16.12 -2.94 -0.25
C ARG A 14 16.69 -3.15 1.13
N GLN A 15 16.50 -2.21 2.05
CA GLN A 15 16.95 -2.37 3.43
C GLN A 15 16.40 -3.65 4.09
N ALA A 16 15.12 -3.96 3.87
CA ALA A 16 14.50 -5.17 4.41
C ALA A 16 15.03 -6.46 3.72
N VAL A 17 15.24 -6.41 2.40
CA VAL A 17 15.81 -7.53 1.63
C VAL A 17 17.25 -7.80 2.05
N ASP A 18 18.09 -6.78 2.11
CA ASP A 18 19.50 -6.89 2.49
C ASP A 18 19.64 -7.46 3.91
N TRP A 19 18.76 -7.03 4.83
CA TRP A 19 18.68 -7.61 6.17
C TRP A 19 18.29 -9.10 6.11
N ALA A 20 17.28 -9.48 5.34
CA ALA A 20 16.86 -10.87 5.22
C ALA A 20 17.98 -11.76 4.65
N GLU A 21 18.68 -11.29 3.60
CA GLU A 21 19.80 -11.98 2.98
C GLU A 21 20.96 -12.17 3.97
N ALA A 22 21.33 -11.12 4.71
CA ALA A 22 22.38 -11.19 5.73
C ALA A 22 22.08 -12.20 6.85
N HIS A 23 20.81 -12.55 7.05
CA HIS A 23 20.36 -13.51 8.06
C HIS A 23 19.91 -14.85 7.46
N GLY A 24 20.15 -15.09 6.17
CA GLY A 24 19.78 -16.34 5.50
C GLY A 24 18.27 -16.60 5.42
N ILE A 25 17.46 -15.54 5.47
CA ILE A 25 15.99 -15.61 5.37
C ILE A 25 15.61 -15.52 3.89
N PRO A 26 15.00 -16.56 3.29
CA PRO A 26 14.54 -16.48 1.90
C PRO A 26 13.51 -15.38 1.70
N GLY A 27 13.59 -14.63 0.60
CA GLY A 27 12.66 -13.51 0.31
C GLY A 27 11.17 -13.86 0.44
N ARG A 28 10.76 -15.07 0.05
CA ARG A 28 9.38 -15.57 0.25
C ARG A 28 8.89 -15.64 1.71
N ARG A 29 9.81 -15.56 2.68
CA ARG A 29 9.53 -15.51 4.13
C ARG A 29 9.58 -14.08 4.68
N LEU A 30 10.05 -13.12 3.91
CA LEU A 30 9.92 -11.70 4.22
C LEU A 30 8.53 -11.25 3.77
N PHE A 31 7.66 -10.94 4.72
CA PHE A 31 6.26 -10.62 4.47
C PHE A 31 5.97 -9.18 4.89
N MET A 32 5.45 -8.36 3.97
CA MET A 32 4.98 -7.02 4.29
C MET A 32 3.54 -7.12 4.81
N GLY A 33 3.42 -7.28 6.14
CA GLY A 33 2.13 -7.53 6.77
C GLY A 33 1.15 -6.36 6.72
N GLU A 34 1.63 -5.13 6.61
CA GLU A 34 0.77 -3.96 6.58
C GLU A 34 1.35 -2.89 5.65
N PHE A 35 0.50 -2.37 4.79
CA PHE A 35 0.66 -1.08 4.15
C PHE A 35 -0.71 -0.51 3.84
N GLY A 36 -0.80 0.81 3.76
CA GLY A 36 -2.04 1.51 3.52
C GLY A 36 -1.80 3.01 3.52
N VAL A 37 -2.87 3.75 3.23
CA VAL A 37 -2.85 5.21 3.19
C VAL A 37 -4.27 5.70 3.49
N ILE A 38 -4.36 6.66 4.40
CA ILE A 38 -5.63 7.28 4.78
C ILE A 38 -6.11 8.15 3.63
N LEU A 39 -7.34 7.94 3.18
CA LEU A 39 -8.03 8.85 2.26
C LEU A 39 -8.31 10.17 2.97
N ILE A 40 -8.18 11.27 2.23
CA ILE A 40 -8.45 12.60 2.75
C ILE A 40 -9.85 12.68 3.38
N SER A 41 -9.93 13.22 4.60
CA SER A 41 -11.18 13.45 5.32
C SER A 41 -12.05 14.48 4.59
N ALA A 42 -13.36 14.42 4.79
CA ALA A 42 -14.31 15.34 4.17
C ALA A 42 -14.03 16.83 4.49
N ASP A 43 -13.42 17.11 5.65
CA ASP A 43 -13.00 18.45 6.05
C ASP A 43 -11.61 18.86 5.53
N GLY A 44 -10.93 17.97 4.80
CA GLY A 44 -9.64 18.21 4.16
C GLY A 44 -8.43 18.27 5.11
N ARG A 45 -8.60 17.90 6.39
CA ARG A 45 -7.56 18.10 7.41
C ARG A 45 -6.58 16.94 7.58
N MET A 46 -6.93 15.75 7.11
CA MET A 46 -6.12 14.54 7.32
C MET A 46 -6.22 13.62 6.11
N GLY A 47 -5.11 13.01 5.71
CA GLY A 47 -5.06 11.98 4.66
C GLY A 47 -4.51 12.49 3.33
N ALA A 48 -4.49 11.61 2.34
CA ALA A 48 -4.01 11.89 0.99
C ALA A 48 -5.17 12.12 0.02
N PHE A 49 -4.99 13.00 -0.96
CA PHE A 49 -5.92 13.07 -2.09
C PHE A 49 -6.01 11.71 -2.76
N ASP A 50 -7.20 11.35 -3.26
CA ASP A 50 -7.43 9.99 -3.77
C ASP A 50 -6.46 9.62 -4.91
N ALA A 51 -6.17 10.55 -5.82
CA ALA A 51 -5.20 10.32 -6.88
C ALA A 51 -3.80 9.99 -6.34
N ASP A 52 -3.38 10.60 -5.24
CA ASP A 52 -2.08 10.34 -4.59
C ASP A 52 -2.12 9.02 -3.83
N ARG A 53 -3.23 8.75 -3.14
CA ARG A 53 -3.54 7.50 -2.44
C ARG A 53 -3.35 6.30 -3.37
N LEU A 54 -4.01 6.32 -4.52
CA LEU A 54 -3.98 5.23 -5.50
C LEU A 54 -2.59 5.03 -6.11
N ARG A 55 -1.90 6.13 -6.48
CA ARG A 55 -0.53 6.04 -7.01
C ARG A 55 0.45 5.46 -5.99
N TYR A 56 0.31 5.83 -4.71
CA TYR A 56 1.15 5.29 -3.65
C TYR A 56 0.92 3.78 -3.48
N LEU A 57 -0.34 3.35 -3.38
CA LEU A 57 -0.69 1.94 -3.22
C LEU A 57 -0.18 1.08 -4.39
N GLU A 58 -0.33 1.57 -5.61
CA GLU A 58 0.20 0.90 -6.80
C GLU A 58 1.73 0.80 -6.74
N ALA A 59 2.43 1.89 -6.42
CA ALA A 59 3.89 1.91 -6.32
C ALA A 59 4.42 0.94 -5.25
N VAL A 60 3.80 0.93 -4.06
CA VAL A 60 4.17 0.02 -2.97
C VAL A 60 3.96 -1.44 -3.39
N ARG A 61 2.80 -1.77 -3.97
CA ARG A 61 2.50 -3.11 -4.48
C ARG A 61 3.53 -3.55 -5.52
N GLN A 62 3.74 -2.75 -6.56
CA GLN A 62 4.66 -3.09 -7.66
C GLN A 62 6.09 -3.30 -7.14
N GLN A 63 6.52 -2.49 -6.17
CA GLN A 63 7.83 -2.63 -5.56
C GLN A 63 7.95 -3.91 -4.73
N ALA A 64 6.91 -4.30 -3.99
CA ALA A 64 6.87 -5.57 -3.27
C ALA A 64 6.92 -6.77 -4.23
N GLU A 65 6.11 -6.75 -5.29
CA GLU A 65 6.06 -7.81 -6.31
C GLU A 65 7.39 -7.96 -7.05
N ARG A 66 8.05 -6.85 -7.40
CA ARG A 66 9.38 -6.86 -8.04
C ARG A 66 10.43 -7.58 -7.21
N LEU A 67 10.30 -7.54 -5.88
CA LEU A 67 11.21 -8.18 -4.94
C LEU A 67 10.67 -9.52 -4.40
N ALA A 68 9.58 -10.03 -4.97
CA ALA A 68 8.91 -11.26 -4.55
C ALA A 68 8.54 -11.28 -3.05
N ILE A 69 8.21 -10.11 -2.49
CA ILE A 69 7.75 -9.94 -1.11
C ILE A 69 6.22 -10.08 -1.12
N PRO A 70 5.65 -11.11 -0.47
CA PRO A 70 4.20 -11.19 -0.31
C PRO A 70 3.73 -10.08 0.63
N TRP A 71 2.49 -9.65 0.46
CA TRP A 71 1.95 -8.47 1.14
C TRP A 71 0.49 -8.64 1.57
N SER A 72 0.08 -7.87 2.57
CA SER A 72 -1.32 -7.62 2.91
C SER A 72 -1.57 -6.12 3.08
N VAL A 73 -2.71 -5.67 2.57
CA VAL A 73 -3.19 -4.30 2.81
C VAL A 73 -3.76 -4.20 4.21
N TRP A 74 -3.51 -3.08 4.89
CA TRP A 74 -4.11 -2.79 6.19
C TRP A 74 -5.58 -2.41 5.99
N GLU A 75 -6.46 -3.24 6.52
CA GLU A 75 -7.91 -3.03 6.52
C GLU A 75 -8.36 -2.76 7.96
N PHE A 76 -8.80 -1.53 8.23
CA PHE A 76 -9.03 -1.05 9.60
C PHE A 76 -10.35 -0.31 9.80
N ALA A 77 -10.63 0.75 9.03
CA ALA A 77 -11.77 1.61 9.33
C ALA A 77 -12.32 2.36 8.12
N ASN A 78 -13.66 2.38 8.02
CA ASN A 78 -14.34 2.89 6.85
C ASN A 78 -14.43 4.42 6.72
N PRO A 79 -14.53 5.31 7.74
CA PRO A 79 -14.62 6.74 7.40
C PRO A 79 -13.30 7.34 6.90
N HIS A 80 -12.21 6.56 6.91
CA HIS A 80 -10.86 7.03 6.60
C HIS A 80 -10.28 6.45 5.30
N GLY A 81 -11.09 5.69 4.54
CA GLY A 81 -10.68 5.10 3.27
C GLY A 81 -9.43 4.22 3.34
N MET A 82 -9.16 3.63 4.52
CA MET A 82 -8.22 2.53 4.69
C MET A 82 -8.91 1.17 4.53
N SER A 83 -10.08 1.16 3.88
CA SER A 83 -10.89 -0.01 3.65
C SER A 83 -10.98 -0.38 2.19
N LEU A 84 -11.11 -1.68 1.91
CA LEU A 84 -11.35 -2.21 0.56
C LEU A 84 -12.73 -1.82 0.01
N ILE A 85 -13.63 -1.33 0.87
CA ILE A 85 -14.93 -0.78 0.49
C ILE A 85 -14.94 0.75 0.55
N LEU A 86 -15.90 1.35 -0.13
CA LEU A 86 -16.10 2.79 -0.11
C LEU A 86 -16.38 3.30 1.31
N PRO A 87 -15.84 4.47 1.69
CA PRO A 87 -15.95 5.00 3.05
C PRO A 87 -17.38 5.36 3.45
N ASP A 88 -18.19 5.73 2.46
CA ASP A 88 -19.57 6.16 2.61
C ASP A 88 -20.50 5.36 1.69
N GLY A 89 -21.76 5.23 2.12
CA GLY A 89 -22.80 4.55 1.35
C GLY A 89 -22.80 3.02 1.53
N PRO A 90 -23.38 2.28 0.56
CA PRO A 90 -23.43 0.82 0.62
C PRO A 90 -22.03 0.20 0.62
N PRO A 91 -21.85 -1.02 1.20
CA PRO A 91 -20.56 -1.71 1.28
C PRO A 91 -20.15 -2.26 -0.10
N VAL A 92 -19.70 -1.37 -0.97
CA VAL A 92 -19.23 -1.66 -2.32
C VAL A 92 -17.72 -1.54 -2.35
N ALA A 93 -17.05 -2.46 -3.05
CA ALA A 93 -15.60 -2.40 -3.22
C ALA A 93 -15.17 -1.08 -3.86
N ASP A 94 -14.12 -0.48 -3.32
CA ASP A 94 -13.48 0.69 -3.91
C ASP A 94 -12.70 0.26 -5.17
N GLY A 95 -13.31 0.49 -6.34
CA GLY A 95 -12.74 0.06 -7.61
C GLY A 95 -11.39 0.69 -7.95
N GLY A 96 -11.10 1.89 -7.43
CA GLY A 96 -9.80 2.53 -7.59
C GLY A 96 -8.73 1.81 -6.78
N LEU A 97 -9.03 1.55 -5.51
CA LEU A 97 -8.16 0.81 -4.60
C LEU A 97 -7.92 -0.63 -5.07
N VAL A 98 -8.97 -1.36 -5.44
CA VAL A 98 -8.89 -2.73 -5.97
C VAL A 98 -7.97 -2.80 -7.19
N ARG A 99 -8.10 -1.84 -8.11
CA ARG A 99 -7.23 -1.74 -9.29
C ARG A 99 -5.79 -1.41 -8.93
N ALA A 100 -5.56 -0.43 -8.04
CA ALA A 100 -4.21 -0.07 -7.57
C ALA A 100 -3.51 -1.27 -6.92
N LEU A 101 -4.29 -2.11 -6.22
CA LEU A 101 -3.84 -3.36 -5.61
C LEU A 101 -3.69 -4.53 -6.60
N GLY A 102 -3.96 -4.33 -7.90
CA GLY A 102 -3.84 -5.38 -8.91
C GLY A 102 -4.82 -6.55 -8.71
N LEU A 103 -5.85 -6.36 -7.90
CA LEU A 103 -6.87 -7.35 -7.63
C LEU A 103 -7.89 -7.30 -8.76
N ALA A 104 -8.06 -8.41 -9.49
CA ALA A 104 -9.09 -8.48 -10.54
C ALA A 104 -10.48 -8.51 -9.91
N SER A 105 -11.45 -7.86 -10.56
CA SER A 105 -12.86 -8.25 -10.42
C SER A 105 -12.99 -9.69 -10.89
N GLN A 106 -13.28 -10.62 -9.98
CA GLN A 106 -13.76 -11.94 -10.39
C GLN A 106 -15.10 -11.80 -11.12
#